data_AF-A0A8T3N3V1-F1
#
_entry.id   AF-A0A8T3N3V1-F1
#
_cell.length_a   1.000
_cell.length_b   1.000
_cell.length_c   1.000
_cell.angle_alpha   90.00
_cell.angle_beta   90.00
_cell.angle_gamma   90.00
#
_symmetry.space_group_name_H-M   'P 1'
#
loop_
_entity.id
_entity.type
_entity.pdbx_description
1 polymer ?
#
loop_
_entity_poly.entity_id
_entity_poly.type
_entity_poly.pdbx_seq_one_letter_code
_entity_poly.pdbx_strand_id
1 'polypeptide(L)'
;IVAIVLALAYLAYDVALSRGASLAGGDLRVLAIAWYIGIVLLSGTLITYLVVPRPTGAGGPTARPRRSAWSAALGFFASVPIAYLVMVVATQIVRPLFDA
;
A
#
# COMPACT_ATOMS: atom_id res chain seq x y z
N ILE A 1 1.68 3.63 -7.38
CA ILE A 1 3.16 3.49 -7.44
C ILE A 1 3.69 2.76 -6.22
N VAL A 2 3.51 3.28 -4.99
CA VAL A 2 3.99 2.63 -3.75
C VAL A 2 3.60 1.16 -3.67
N ALA A 3 2.30 0.84 -3.81
CA ALA A 3 1.82 -0.54 -3.79
C ALA A 3 2.50 -1.42 -4.86
N ILE A 4 2.68 -0.91 -6.09
CA ILE A 4 3.32 -1.68 -7.17
C ILE A 4 4.77 -1.99 -6.80
N VAL A 5 5.54 -0.99 -6.35
CA VAL A 5 6.94 -1.17 -5.97
C VAL A 5 7.08 -2.18 -4.84
N LEU A 6 6.27 -2.07 -3.79
CA LEU A 6 6.32 -3.00 -2.67
C LEU A 6 5.86 -4.41 -3.06
N ALA A 7 4.86 -4.54 -3.94
CA ALA A 7 4.41 -5.83 -4.43
C ALA A 7 5.47 -6.51 -5.31
N LEU A 8 6.21 -5.76 -6.13
CA LEU A 8 7.34 -6.29 -6.90
C LEU A 8 8.50 -6.72 -5.97
N ALA A 9 8.78 -5.94 -4.92
CA ALA A 9 9.77 -6.32 -3.91
C ALA A 9 9.35 -7.59 -3.16
N TYR A 10 8.08 -7.69 -2.76
CA TYR A 10 7.52 -8.90 -2.17
C TYR A 10 7.61 -10.09 -3.13
N LEU A 11 7.26 -9.91 -4.41
CA LEU A 11 7.32 -10.96 -5.42
C LEU A 11 8.76 -11.47 -5.60
N ALA A 12 9.74 -10.57 -5.68
CA ALA A 12 11.15 -10.95 -5.78
C ALA A 12 11.61 -11.76 -4.54
N TYR A 13 11.20 -11.34 -3.34
CA TYR A 13 11.46 -12.07 -2.10
C TYR A 13 10.82 -13.46 -2.09
N ASP A 14 9.55 -13.54 -2.49
CA ASP A 14 8.74 -14.76 -2.56
C ASP A 14 9.35 -15.78 -3.55
N VAL A 15 9.77 -15.33 -4.73
CA VAL A 15 10.46 -16.15 -5.74
C VAL A 15 11.84 -16.59 -5.27
N ALA A 16 12.64 -15.69 -4.66
CA ALA A 16 13.97 -16.03 -4.15
C ALA A 16 13.90 -17.14 -3.09
N LEU A 17 12.98 -17.02 -2.14
CA LEU A 17 12.75 -18.06 -1.13
C LEU A 17 12.25 -19.37 -1.77
N SER A 18 11.36 -19.30 -2.76
CA SER A 18 10.87 -20.49 -3.47
C SER A 18 11.95 -21.22 -4.26
N ARG A 19 13.02 -20.51 -4.67
CA ARG A 19 14.22 -21.08 -5.31
C ARG A 19 15.29 -21.56 -4.31
N GLY A 20 14.99 -21.55 -3.01
CA GLY A 20 15.88 -22.07 -1.97
C GLY A 20 16.87 -21.06 -1.40
N ALA A 21 16.70 -19.75 -1.64
CA ALA A 21 17.49 -18.75 -0.93
C ALA A 21 17.22 -18.84 0.58
N SER A 22 18.28 -18.86 1.40
CA SER A 22 18.16 -18.78 2.85
C SER A 22 18.41 -17.34 3.30
N LEU A 23 17.43 -16.77 4.01
CA LEU A 23 17.51 -15.41 4.55
C LEU A 23 17.56 -15.48 6.08
N ALA A 24 18.28 -14.55 6.69
CA ALA A 24 18.32 -14.42 8.13
C ALA A 24 16.91 -14.20 8.68
N GLY A 25 16.44 -15.09 9.55
CA GLY A 25 15.09 -15.05 10.13
C GLY A 25 14.07 -16.03 9.54
N GLY A 26 14.43 -16.84 8.54
CA GLY A 26 13.57 -17.89 8.00
C GLY A 26 12.48 -17.37 7.04
N ASP A 27 11.34 -18.04 6.98
CA ASP A 27 10.20 -17.63 6.15
C ASP A 27 9.41 -16.50 6.84
N LEU A 28 9.63 -15.27 6.39
CA LEU A 28 8.98 -14.06 6.88
C LEU A 28 7.96 -13.51 5.87
N ARG A 29 7.46 -14.32 4.94
CA ARG A 29 6.48 -13.88 3.91
C ARG A 29 5.24 -13.22 4.52
N VAL A 30 4.71 -13.78 5.60
CA VAL A 30 3.54 -13.21 6.31
C VAL A 30 3.85 -11.81 6.84
N LEU A 31 5.01 -11.64 7.47
CA LEU A 31 5.45 -10.33 7.98
C LEU A 31 5.69 -9.33 6.84
N ALA A 32 6.25 -9.78 5.72
CA ALA A 32 6.44 -8.96 4.53
C ALA A 32 5.09 -8.48 3.95
N ILE A 33 4.08 -9.35 3.89
CA ILE A 33 2.71 -8.97 3.50
C ILE A 33 2.12 -7.96 4.49
N ALA A 34 2.29 -8.18 5.80
CA ALA A 34 1.80 -7.26 6.82
C ALA A 34 2.42 -5.86 6.66
N TRP A 35 3.73 -5.78 6.41
CA TRP A 35 4.43 -4.53 6.12
C TRP A 35 3.93 -3.89 4.82
N TYR A 36 3.76 -4.68 3.77
CA TYR A 36 3.18 -4.20 2.50
C TYR A 36 1.82 -3.52 2.74
N ILE A 37 0.90 -4.20 3.44
CA ILE A 37 -0.42 -3.67 3.74
C ILE A 37 -0.29 -2.39 4.57
N GLY A 38 0.47 -2.43 5.66
CA GLY A 38 0.66 -1.29 6.57
C GLY A 38 1.20 -0.06 5.86
N ILE A 39 2.23 -0.21 5.01
CA ILE A 39 2.84 0.91 4.28
C ILE A 39 1.88 1.46 3.21
N VAL A 40 1.14 0.61 2.50
CA VAL A 40 0.18 1.06 1.48
C VAL A 40 -0.95 1.85 2.14
N LEU A 41 -1.53 1.34 3.23
CA LEU A 41 -2.57 2.05 3.99
C LEU A 41 -2.06 3.38 4.53
N LEU A 42 -0.88 3.39 5.15
CA LEU A 42 -0.27 4.61 5.69
C LEU A 42 -0.02 5.63 4.57
N SER A 43 0.51 5.18 3.43
CA SER A 43 0.83 6.04 2.30
C SER A 43 -0.42 6.70 1.72
N GLY A 44 -1.48 5.93 1.43
CA GLY A 44 -2.69 6.53 0.87
C GLY A 44 -3.43 7.40 1.88
N THR A 45 -3.41 7.06 3.18
CA THR A 45 -3.90 7.92 4.25
C THR A 45 -3.15 9.26 4.26
N LEU A 46 -1.82 9.22 4.28
CA LEU A 46 -0.98 10.41 4.38
C LEU A 46 -1.07 11.28 3.12
N ILE A 47 -0.97 10.68 1.93
CA ILE A 47 -1.06 11.39 0.65
C ILE A 47 -2.42 12.09 0.55
N THR A 48 -3.51 11.37 0.83
CA THR A 48 -4.86 11.97 0.71
C THR A 48 -5.07 13.07 1.75
N TYR A 49 -4.58 12.88 2.97
CA TYR A 49 -4.62 13.91 4.02
C TYR A 49 -3.87 15.19 3.63
N LEU A 50 -2.70 15.05 2.98
CA LEU A 50 -1.85 16.16 2.59
C LEU A 50 -2.34 16.87 1.32
N VAL A 51 -2.91 16.12 0.37
CA VAL A 51 -3.30 16.62 -0.96
C VAL A 51 -4.73 17.15 -0.98
N VAL A 52 -5.68 16.49 -0.30
CA VAL A 52 -7.11 16.84 -0.41
C VAL A 52 -7.48 17.97 0.56
N PRO A 53 -7.87 19.16 0.06
CA PRO A 53 -8.34 20.26 0.90
C PRO A 53 -9.72 19.95 1.50
N ARG A 54 -10.12 20.69 2.54
CA ARG A 54 -11.49 20.61 3.07
C ARG A 54 -12.52 21.01 2.00
N PRO A 55 -13.75 20.47 2.05
CA PRO A 55 -14.86 21.01 1.26
C PRO A 55 -15.04 22.49 1.55
N THR A 56 -15.07 23.30 0.50
CA THR A 56 -15.35 24.75 0.55
C THR A 56 -16.75 24.97 1.11
N GLY A 57 -16.84 25.46 2.34
CA GLY A 57 -18.11 25.68 3.05
C GLY A 57 -18.03 25.55 4.58
N ALA A 58 -16.98 24.91 5.10
CA ALA A 58 -16.81 24.68 6.54
C ALA A 58 -16.04 25.79 7.30
N GLY A 59 -15.90 26.98 6.73
CA GLY A 59 -15.22 28.12 7.35
C GLY A 59 -15.48 29.43 6.62
N GLY A 60 -15.58 30.54 7.36
CA GLY A 60 -15.81 31.88 6.81
C GLY A 60 -14.65 32.38 5.92
N PRO A 61 -14.80 33.58 5.30
CA PRO A 61 -13.93 34.09 4.22
C PRO A 61 -12.42 34.14 4.53
N THR A 62 -12.02 34.04 5.79
CA THR A 62 -10.64 34.13 6.31
C THR A 62 -10.09 32.82 6.89
N ALA A 63 -10.85 31.73 6.87
CA ALA A 63 -10.43 30.46 7.46
C ALA A 63 -9.36 29.77 6.60
N ARG A 64 -8.13 29.66 7.11
CA ARG A 64 -7.05 28.87 6.49
C ARG A 64 -7.54 27.44 6.24
N PRO A 65 -7.20 26.80 5.10
CA PRO A 65 -7.53 25.40 4.85
C PRO A 65 -6.95 24.50 5.96
N ARG A 66 -7.76 24.11 6.95
CA ARG A 66 -7.36 23.14 7.96
C ARG A 66 -7.56 21.75 7.37
N ARG A 67 -6.45 20.99 7.26
CA ARG A 67 -6.47 19.58 6.86
C ARG A 67 -7.46 18.81 7.75
N SER A 68 -8.24 17.90 7.17
CA SER A 68 -9.34 17.21 7.88
C SER A 68 -9.02 15.74 8.12
N ALA A 69 -9.47 15.19 9.24
CA ALA A 69 -9.40 13.75 9.47
C ALA A 69 -10.21 12.94 8.42
N TRP A 70 -11.21 13.55 7.79
CA TRP A 70 -12.02 12.93 6.73
C TRP A 70 -11.22 12.65 5.46
N SER A 71 -10.31 13.53 5.04
CA SER A 71 -9.46 13.23 3.90
C SER A 71 -8.50 12.08 4.19
N ALA A 72 -8.01 11.95 5.43
CA ALA A 72 -7.22 10.80 5.85
C ALA A 72 -8.02 9.48 5.77
N ALA A 73 -9.25 9.47 6.30
CA ALA A 73 -10.12 8.30 6.27
C ALA A 73 -10.44 7.83 4.84
N LEU A 74 -10.73 8.77 3.93
CA LEU A 74 -10.94 8.45 2.50
C LEU A 74 -9.70 7.79 1.89
N GLY A 75 -8.51 8.33 2.19
CA GLY A 75 -7.25 7.74 1.75
C GLY A 75 -7.02 6.34 2.29
N PHE A 76 -7.31 6.11 3.57
CA PHE A 76 -7.23 4.80 4.19
C PHE A 76 -8.13 3.77 3.48
N PHE A 77 -9.41 4.07 3.35
CA PHE A 77 -10.37 3.14 2.74
C PHE A 77 -10.10 2.90 1.25
N ALA A 78 -9.67 3.92 0.50
CA ALA A 78 -9.26 3.75 -0.88
C ALA A 78 -8.03 2.85 -1.03
N SER A 79 -7.16 2.82 -0.02
CA SER A 79 -5.93 2.02 -0.05
C SER A 79 -6.15 0.53 0.17
N VAL A 80 -7.23 0.14 0.86
CA VAL A 80 -7.57 -1.27 1.12
C VAL A 80 -7.75 -2.08 -0.18
N PRO A 81 -8.65 -1.70 -1.11
CA PRO A 81 -8.81 -2.45 -2.35
C PRO A 81 -7.56 -2.36 -3.24
N ILE A 82 -6.81 -1.26 -3.20
CA ILE A 82 -5.55 -1.14 -3.93
C ILE A 82 -4.54 -2.17 -3.43
N ALA A 83 -4.37 -2.29 -2.12
CA ALA A 83 -3.46 -3.25 -1.51
C ALA A 83 -3.80 -4.68 -1.95
N TYR A 84 -5.10 -5.03 -1.91
CA TYR A 84 -5.60 -6.33 -2.33
C TYR A 84 -5.37 -6.60 -3.82
N LEU A 85 -5.86 -5.73 -4.70
CA LEU A 85 -5.83 -5.96 -6.15
C LEU A 85 -4.41 -6.05 -6.68
N VAL A 86 -3.51 -5.21 -6.20
CA VAL A 86 -2.10 -5.25 -6.62
C VAL A 86 -1.44 -6.54 -6.16
N MET A 87 -1.73 -7.02 -4.95
CA MET A 87 -1.18 -8.29 -4.46
C MET A 87 -1.77 -9.49 -5.23
N VAL A 88 -3.06 -9.46 -5.56
CA VAL A 88 -3.72 -10.45 -6.42
C VAL A 88 -3.02 -10.52 -7.78
N VAL A 89 -2.81 -9.38 -8.44
CA VAL A 89 -2.10 -9.35 -9.72
C VAL A 89 -0.68 -9.90 -9.57
N ALA A 90 0.07 -9.44 -8.57
CA ALA A 90 1.45 -9.89 -8.35
C ALA A 90 1.55 -11.41 -8.11
N THR A 91 0.65 -11.98 -7.31
CA THR A 91 0.73 -13.38 -6.89
C THR A 91 0.01 -14.36 -7.81
N GLN A 92 -1.12 -13.96 -8.41
CA GLN A 92 -1.94 -14.85 -9.21
C GLN A 92 -1.67 -14.72 -10.71
N ILE A 93 -1.17 -13.56 -11.15
CA ILE A 93 -0.93 -13.29 -12.58
C ILE A 93 0.58 -13.26 -12.87
N VAL A 94 1.35 -12.52 -12.08
CA VAL A 94 2.78 -12.31 -12.37
C VAL A 94 3.65 -13.45 -11.86
N ARG A 95 3.46 -13.91 -10.61
CA ARG A 95 4.26 -14.99 -10.03
C ARG A 95 4.32 -16.27 -10.88
N PRO A 96 3.20 -16.79 -11.44
CA PRO A 96 3.24 -18.00 -12.25
C PRO A 96 4.16 -17.90 -13.47
N LEU A 97 4.44 -16.69 -13.96
CA LEU A 97 5.36 -16.47 -15.08
C LEU A 97 6.83 -16.73 -14.72
N PHE A 98 7.16 -16.85 -13.44
CA PHE A 98 8.51 -17.12 -12.94
C PHE A 98 8.71 -18.55 -12.42
N ASP A 99 7.63 -19.33 -12.39
CA ASP A 99 7.56 -20.74 -11.98
C ASP A 99 7.38 -21.69 -13.18
N ALA A 100 7.21 -21.16 -14.39
CA ALA A 100 7.19 -21.88 -15.68
C ALA A 100 8.60 -22.00 -16.27
#